data_AF-A0A4Q5RZ81-F1
#
_entry.id   AF-A0A4Q5RZ81-F1
#
_cell.length_a   1.000
_cell.length_b   1.000
_cell.length_c   1.000
_cell.angle_alpha   90.00
_cell.angle_beta   90.00
_cell.angle_gamma   90.00
#
_symmetry.space_group_name_H-M   'P 1'
#
loop_
_entity.id
_entity.type
_entity.pdbx_description
1 polymer ?
#
loop_
_entity_poly.entity_id
_entity_poly.type
_entity_poly.pdbx_seq_one_letter_code
_entity_poly.pdbx_strand_id
1 'polypeptide(L)'
;MKHSQHIARIIAITGLAASALALSGAMHIQPPTAPVTRAPVQNCHAAQSGVDRGRFRGPTEQAAKSAWNFSVVASVGPSYAKWNKARNADVTCGHDGKRLKTWTCTATAEPCDDGPPNPTPTPTPTPQPACYPSISIEGADTKLQSGAQTQSIHAWRGQVAQYGAIYQDWNKAQGKDITCRHNGLGPLQRRWRCVATGKPCK
;
A
#
# COMPACT_ATOMS: atom_id res chain seq x y z
N MET A 1 -17.54 62.93 1.70
CA MET A 1 -18.41 62.63 0.54
C MET A 1 -17.71 63.03 -0.74
N LYS A 2 -17.03 62.08 -1.41
CA LYS A 2 -16.55 62.25 -2.79
C LYS A 2 -16.73 60.91 -3.50
N HIS A 3 -17.72 60.90 -4.39
CA HIS A 3 -17.92 59.92 -5.44
C HIS A 3 -16.66 59.82 -6.31
N SER A 4 -16.25 58.61 -6.67
CA SER A 4 -15.51 58.41 -7.92
C SER A 4 -15.86 57.05 -8.51
N GLN A 5 -16.55 57.13 -9.64
CA GLN A 5 -17.03 56.03 -10.45
C GLN A 5 -15.96 55.50 -11.42
N HIS A 6 -16.27 54.32 -11.98
CA HIS A 6 -15.78 53.73 -13.23
C HIS A 6 -14.35 53.13 -13.18
N ILE A 7 -14.02 52.05 -13.86
CA ILE A 7 -14.41 51.60 -15.21
C ILE A 7 -14.35 50.06 -15.25
N ALA A 8 -15.43 49.42 -15.70
CA ALA A 8 -15.44 48.05 -16.18
C ALA A 8 -14.74 47.98 -17.55
N ARG A 9 -13.82 47.02 -17.74
CA ARG A 9 -13.35 46.62 -19.07
C ARG A 9 -13.58 45.13 -19.25
N ILE A 10 -14.68 44.83 -19.94
CA ILE A 10 -14.96 43.60 -20.65
C ILE A 10 -13.93 43.50 -21.78
N ILE A 11 -13.15 42.42 -21.81
CA ILE A 11 -12.40 42.02 -23.01
C ILE A 11 -13.02 40.71 -23.48
N ALA A 12 -13.89 40.84 -24.49
CA ALA A 12 -14.29 39.74 -25.33
C ALA A 12 -13.14 39.41 -26.29
N ILE A 13 -12.73 38.15 -26.35
CA ILE A 13 -11.88 37.63 -27.42
C ILE A 13 -12.72 36.63 -28.20
N THR A 14 -13.39 37.14 -29.22
CA THR A 14 -13.86 36.39 -30.38
C THR A 14 -12.67 36.16 -31.32
N GLY A 15 -12.42 34.91 -31.70
CA GLY A 15 -11.39 34.56 -32.67
C GLY A 15 -11.60 33.14 -33.21
N LEU A 16 -12.41 33.06 -34.27
CA LEU A 16 -12.61 31.89 -35.12
C LEU A 16 -11.31 31.39 -35.75
N ALA A 17 -11.16 30.07 -35.85
CA ALA A 17 -10.66 29.43 -37.07
C ALA A 17 -11.13 27.96 -37.11
N ALA A 18 -12.07 27.70 -38.01
CA ALA A 18 -12.42 26.36 -38.45
C ALA A 18 -11.27 25.79 -39.28
N SER A 19 -10.95 24.51 -39.08
CA SER A 19 -10.17 23.72 -40.01
C SER A 19 -10.79 22.33 -40.06
N ALA A 20 -11.66 22.13 -41.05
CA ALA A 20 -12.16 20.83 -41.46
C ALA A 20 -11.11 20.18 -42.36
N LEU A 21 -10.44 19.16 -41.85
CA LEU A 21 -9.68 18.19 -42.65
C LEU A 21 -10.41 16.86 -42.57
N ALA A 22 -11.13 16.54 -43.63
CA ALA A 22 -11.64 15.21 -43.89
C ALA A 22 -10.47 14.31 -44.31
N LEU A 23 -10.14 13.32 -43.47
CA LEU A 23 -9.33 12.18 -43.87
C LEU A 23 -10.19 10.92 -43.74
N SER A 24 -10.49 10.37 -44.91
CA SER A 24 -11.12 9.08 -45.12
C SER A 24 -10.21 7.95 -44.65
N GLY A 25 -10.83 6.93 -44.04
CA GLY A 25 -10.49 5.54 -44.32
C GLY A 25 -9.37 4.90 -43.52
N ALA A 26 -9.67 4.50 -42.28
CA ALA A 26 -9.23 3.21 -41.76
C ALA A 26 -10.28 2.72 -40.76
N MET A 27 -11.08 1.72 -41.16
CA MET A 27 -11.88 0.95 -40.20
C MET A 27 -10.91 0.14 -39.33
N HIS A 28 -10.42 0.78 -38.28
CA HIS A 28 -9.71 0.10 -37.21
C HIS A 28 -10.78 -0.60 -36.37
N ILE A 29 -10.85 -1.93 -36.49
CA ILE A 29 -11.67 -2.77 -35.61
C ILE A 29 -11.12 -2.56 -34.20
N GLN A 30 -11.82 -1.73 -33.44
CA GLN A 30 -11.48 -1.41 -32.08
C GLN A 30 -11.67 -2.69 -31.26
N PRO A 31 -10.61 -3.25 -30.64
CA PRO A 31 -10.79 -4.38 -29.73
C PRO A 31 -11.75 -3.97 -28.61
N PRO A 32 -12.49 -4.92 -28.02
CA PRO A 32 -13.44 -4.62 -26.94
C PRO A 32 -12.74 -3.76 -25.90
N THR A 33 -13.24 -2.54 -25.75
CA THR A 33 -12.76 -1.60 -24.75
C THR A 33 -12.86 -2.31 -23.42
N ALA A 34 -11.72 -2.52 -22.77
CA ALA A 34 -11.67 -3.00 -21.41
C ALA A 34 -12.68 -2.19 -20.57
N PRO A 35 -13.38 -2.82 -19.61
CA PRO A 35 -14.32 -2.10 -18.76
C PRO A 35 -13.58 -0.90 -18.18
N VAL A 36 -14.05 0.30 -18.53
CA VAL A 36 -13.61 1.55 -17.91
C VAL A 36 -13.84 1.35 -16.43
N THR A 37 -12.76 1.06 -15.71
CA THR A 37 -12.79 0.96 -14.27
C THR A 37 -13.07 2.38 -13.84
N ARG A 38 -14.35 2.70 -13.59
CA ARG A 38 -14.74 3.99 -13.02
C ARG A 38 -13.84 4.16 -11.82
N ALA A 39 -12.95 5.15 -11.88
CA ALA A 39 -12.15 5.53 -10.74
C ALA A 39 -13.11 5.66 -9.55
N PRO A 40 -12.71 5.17 -8.36
CA PRO A 40 -13.57 5.25 -7.18
C PRO A 40 -14.08 6.68 -7.08
N VAL A 41 -15.39 6.82 -6.85
CA VAL A 41 -16.05 8.12 -6.73
C VAL A 41 -15.39 8.84 -5.55
N GLN A 42 -14.43 9.71 -5.84
CA GLN A 42 -13.78 10.52 -4.81
C GLN A 42 -14.81 11.50 -4.27
N ASN A 43 -15.01 11.49 -2.95
CA ASN A 43 -15.86 12.45 -2.27
C ASN A 43 -15.08 13.76 -2.20
N CYS A 44 -15.38 14.68 -3.11
CA CYS A 44 -14.75 15.99 -3.19
C CYS A 44 -15.73 17.08 -2.79
N HIS A 45 -15.23 18.12 -2.12
CA HIS A 45 -16.00 19.32 -1.78
C HIS A 45 -15.68 20.47 -2.72
N ALA A 46 -16.47 21.55 -2.64
CA ALA A 46 -16.25 22.77 -3.42
C ALA A 46 -14.82 23.31 -3.22
N ALA A 47 -14.27 23.89 -4.28
CA ALA A 47 -12.92 24.43 -4.28
C ALA A 47 -12.72 25.46 -3.17
N GLN A 48 -11.59 25.37 -2.48
CA GLN A 48 -11.14 26.32 -1.47
C GLN A 48 -9.82 26.95 -1.86
N SER A 49 -9.51 28.10 -1.28
CA SER A 49 -8.26 28.81 -1.53
C SER A 49 -7.54 29.20 -0.24
N GLY A 50 -6.22 29.14 -0.28
CA GLY A 50 -5.31 29.67 0.74
C GLY A 50 -4.38 30.69 0.11
N VAL A 51 -4.17 31.83 0.77
CA VAL A 51 -3.31 32.91 0.26
C VAL A 51 -2.23 33.21 1.29
N ASP A 52 -1.00 33.35 0.80
CA ASP A 52 0.11 33.81 1.63
C ASP A 52 1.01 34.81 0.89
N ARG A 53 1.79 35.59 1.66
CA ARG A 53 2.72 36.60 1.13
C ARG A 53 4.08 36.50 1.80
N GLY A 54 5.14 36.57 1.00
CA GLY A 54 6.49 36.45 1.50
C GLY A 54 7.56 36.99 0.56
N ARG A 55 8.81 36.99 1.04
CA ARG A 55 9.96 37.53 0.29
C ARG A 55 10.45 36.60 -0.82
N PHE A 56 10.13 35.31 -0.73
CA PHE A 56 10.62 34.27 -1.63
C PHE A 56 9.47 33.41 -2.13
N ARG A 57 9.45 33.11 -3.44
CA ARG A 57 8.38 32.34 -4.09
C ARG A 57 8.14 30.98 -3.42
N GLY A 58 9.18 30.16 -3.27
CA GLY A 58 9.05 28.79 -2.75
C GLY A 58 8.42 28.71 -1.34
N PRO A 59 8.97 29.42 -0.34
CA PRO A 59 8.35 29.49 0.99
C PRO A 59 6.92 30.03 0.97
N THR A 60 6.64 31.05 0.15
CA THR A 60 5.29 31.64 0.03
C THR A 60 4.29 30.66 -0.60
N GLU A 61 4.73 29.86 -1.57
CA GLU A 61 3.91 28.81 -2.19
C GLU A 61 3.53 27.74 -1.16
N GLN A 62 4.49 27.28 -0.36
CA GLN A 62 4.25 26.29 0.69
C GLN A 62 3.36 26.84 1.81
N ALA A 63 3.52 28.11 2.17
CA ALA A 63 2.66 28.79 3.12
C ALA A 63 1.23 28.94 2.59
N ALA A 64 1.04 29.23 1.30
CA ALA A 64 -0.28 29.26 0.67
C ALA A 64 -0.97 27.88 0.69
N LYS A 65 -0.23 26.79 0.40
CA LYS A 65 -0.74 25.41 0.56
C LYS A 65 -1.12 25.09 2.00
N SER A 66 -0.33 25.58 2.97
CA SER A 66 -0.62 25.40 4.39
C SER A 66 -1.87 26.18 4.81
N ALA A 67 -2.03 27.42 4.33
CA ALA A 67 -3.24 28.22 4.54
C ALA A 67 -4.47 27.53 3.94
N TRP A 68 -4.35 26.94 2.76
CA TRP A 68 -5.41 26.12 2.15
C TRP A 68 -5.74 24.92 3.05
N ASN A 69 -4.73 24.18 3.52
CA ASN A 69 -4.96 23.04 4.43
C ASN A 69 -5.73 23.49 5.68
N PHE A 70 -5.33 24.59 6.32
CA PHE A 70 -6.03 25.11 7.51
C PHE A 70 -7.48 25.49 7.21
N SER A 71 -7.75 26.13 6.07
CA SER A 71 -9.12 26.42 5.61
C SER A 71 -9.96 25.14 5.46
N VAL A 72 -9.39 24.11 4.84
CA VAL A 72 -10.07 22.82 4.64
C VAL A 72 -10.33 22.10 5.96
N VAL A 73 -9.35 22.07 6.87
CA VAL A 73 -9.52 21.50 8.21
C VAL A 73 -10.69 22.19 8.94
N ALA A 74 -10.78 23.51 8.84
CA ALA A 74 -11.79 24.30 9.56
C ALA A 74 -13.21 24.14 8.99
N SER A 75 -13.36 23.80 7.71
CA SER A 75 -14.65 23.80 7.00
C SER A 75 -15.17 22.41 6.63
N VAL A 76 -14.29 21.47 6.31
CA VAL A 76 -14.63 20.11 5.86
C VAL A 76 -14.13 19.08 6.87
N GLY A 77 -12.89 19.23 7.31
CA GLY A 77 -12.26 18.35 8.30
C GLY A 77 -10.87 17.87 7.90
N PRO A 78 -10.14 17.27 8.85
CA PRO A 78 -8.72 16.96 8.67
C PRO A 78 -8.43 15.84 7.66
N SER A 79 -9.38 14.93 7.38
CA SER A 79 -9.16 13.85 6.40
C SER A 79 -9.01 14.37 4.97
N TYR A 80 -9.64 15.52 4.68
CA TYR A 80 -9.69 16.19 3.37
C TYR A 80 -8.55 17.20 3.16
N ALA A 81 -7.83 17.61 4.21
CA ALA A 81 -6.79 18.63 4.19
C ALA A 81 -5.43 18.09 3.68
N LYS A 82 -5.47 17.35 2.58
CA LYS A 82 -4.29 16.72 1.96
C LYS A 82 -4.14 17.27 0.54
N TRP A 83 -3.23 18.23 0.38
CA TRP A 83 -2.97 18.88 -0.92
C TRP A 83 -2.73 17.90 -2.07
N ASN A 84 -1.99 16.81 -1.82
CA ASN A 84 -1.69 15.77 -2.82
C ASN A 84 -2.89 14.87 -3.18
N LYS A 85 -3.99 14.96 -2.45
CA LYS A 85 -5.25 14.26 -2.72
C LYS A 85 -6.33 15.20 -3.27
N ALA A 86 -6.08 16.50 -3.24
CA ALA A 86 -6.99 17.50 -3.77
C ALA A 86 -7.05 17.43 -5.30
N ARG A 87 -8.23 17.68 -5.87
CA ARG A 87 -8.43 17.79 -7.31
C ARG A 87 -8.34 19.23 -7.77
N ASN A 88 -8.03 19.40 -9.06
CA ASN A 88 -7.89 20.71 -9.70
C ASN A 88 -6.94 21.64 -8.92
N ALA A 89 -5.89 21.05 -8.35
CA ALA A 89 -4.95 21.76 -7.49
C ALA A 89 -4.02 22.65 -8.32
N ASP A 90 -4.11 23.96 -8.08
CA ASP A 90 -3.28 24.98 -8.72
C ASP A 90 -2.66 25.90 -7.66
N VAL A 91 -1.43 26.36 -7.93
CA VAL A 91 -0.84 27.47 -7.17
C VAL A 91 -0.36 28.56 -8.10
N THR A 92 -1.06 29.68 -8.06
CA THR A 92 -0.70 30.87 -8.80
C THR A 92 0.10 31.81 -7.91
N CYS A 93 1.31 32.17 -8.34
CA CYS A 93 2.18 33.11 -7.63
C CYS A 93 2.51 34.32 -8.50
N GLY A 94 2.35 35.51 -7.94
CA GLY A 94 2.74 36.78 -8.57
C GLY A 94 3.62 37.62 -7.63
N HIS A 95 4.31 38.61 -8.18
CA HIS A 95 5.04 39.61 -7.40
C HIS A 95 4.65 41.03 -7.83
N ASP A 96 4.75 41.97 -6.91
CA ASP A 96 4.36 43.38 -7.11
C ASP A 96 5.32 44.20 -7.99
N GLY A 97 6.42 43.61 -8.47
CA GLY A 97 7.35 44.24 -9.42
C GLY A 97 8.23 45.33 -8.83
N LYS A 98 8.18 45.55 -7.51
CA LYS A 98 8.98 46.56 -6.80
C LYS A 98 10.38 46.06 -6.47
N ARG A 99 11.30 46.98 -6.15
CA ARG A 99 12.71 46.68 -5.76
C ARG A 99 12.79 45.67 -4.60
N LEU A 100 11.82 45.67 -3.69
CA LEU A 100 11.63 44.65 -2.67
C LEU A 100 10.47 43.74 -3.09
N LYS A 101 10.80 42.71 -3.89
CA LYS A 101 9.80 41.79 -4.46
C LYS A 101 9.06 41.07 -3.35
N THR A 102 7.78 41.38 -3.18
CA THR A 102 6.90 40.58 -2.31
C THR A 102 6.12 39.64 -3.20
N TRP A 103 6.29 38.34 -2.97
CA TRP A 103 5.51 37.31 -3.60
C TRP A 103 4.16 37.19 -2.89
N THR A 104 3.10 37.03 -3.67
CA THR A 104 1.78 36.61 -3.21
C THR A 104 1.45 35.33 -3.95
N CYS A 105 1.19 34.26 -3.22
CA CYS A 105 0.78 32.98 -3.79
C CYS A 105 -0.63 32.63 -3.31
N THR A 106 -1.44 32.11 -4.23
CA THR A 106 -2.80 31.62 -3.98
C THR A 106 -2.86 30.16 -4.38
N ALA A 107 -3.10 29.28 -3.41
CA ALA A 107 -3.27 27.85 -3.59
C ALA A 107 -4.77 27.55 -3.64
N THR A 108 -5.28 27.02 -4.76
CA THR A 108 -6.69 26.67 -4.95
C THR A 108 -6.83 25.21 -5.30
N ALA A 109 -7.71 24.48 -4.63
CA ALA A 109 -8.00 23.08 -4.93
C ALA A 109 -9.34 22.63 -4.35
N GLU A 110 -9.93 21.59 -4.93
CA GLU A 110 -11.08 20.86 -4.40
C GLU A 110 -10.58 19.79 -3.42
N PRO A 111 -10.91 19.90 -2.12
CA PRO A 111 -10.44 18.92 -1.14
C PRO A 111 -11.23 17.62 -1.30
N CYS A 112 -10.51 16.50 -1.44
CA CYS A 112 -11.08 15.18 -1.64
C CYS A 112 -10.54 14.20 -0.60
N ASP A 113 -11.37 13.21 -0.25
CA ASP A 113 -10.95 12.02 0.49
C ASP A 113 -11.20 10.79 -0.37
N ASP A 114 -10.36 9.76 -0.22
CA ASP A 114 -10.48 8.50 -0.97
C ASP A 114 -11.67 7.64 -0.47
N GLY A 115 -12.49 8.19 0.44
CA GLY A 115 -13.52 7.47 1.17
C GLY A 115 -12.93 6.46 2.15
N PRO A 116 -13.75 5.85 3.03
CA PRO A 116 -13.29 4.67 3.75
C PRO A 116 -12.87 3.62 2.71
N PRO A 117 -11.74 2.91 2.91
CA PRO A 117 -11.40 1.79 2.05
C PRO A 117 -12.61 0.86 2.00
N ASN A 118 -13.08 0.54 0.80
CA ASN A 118 -14.13 -0.46 0.60
C ASN A 118 -13.74 -1.69 1.43
N PRO A 119 -14.59 -2.21 2.35
CA PRO A 119 -14.22 -3.35 3.16
C PRO A 119 -13.85 -4.50 2.24
N THR A 120 -12.55 -4.80 2.18
CA THR A 120 -12.06 -6.00 1.52
C THR A 120 -12.81 -7.16 2.16
N PRO A 121 -13.49 -8.03 1.39
CA PRO A 121 -14.15 -9.19 1.96
C PRO A 121 -13.10 -9.97 2.76
N THR A 122 -13.34 -10.10 4.07
CA THR A 122 -12.45 -10.89 4.92
C THR A 122 -12.48 -12.32 4.37
N PRO A 123 -11.35 -12.90 3.95
CA PRO A 123 -11.35 -14.28 3.49
C PRO A 123 -11.86 -15.15 4.64
N THR A 124 -12.94 -15.89 4.40
CA THR A 124 -13.44 -16.90 5.33
C THR A 124 -12.28 -17.84 5.67
N PRO A 125 -11.93 -18.03 6.96
CA PRO A 125 -10.83 -18.92 7.30
C PRO A 125 -11.15 -20.33 6.84
N THR A 126 -10.35 -20.86 5.91
CA THR A 126 -10.44 -22.26 5.52
C THR A 126 -10.19 -23.14 6.76
N PRO A 127 -11.06 -24.10 7.08
CA PRO A 127 -10.85 -24.99 8.22
C PRO A 127 -9.51 -25.72 8.08
N GLN A 128 -8.59 -25.50 9.02
CA GLN A 128 -7.34 -26.27 9.05
C GLN A 128 -7.64 -27.71 9.51
N PRO A 129 -7.06 -28.74 8.86
CA PRO A 129 -7.31 -30.14 9.19
C PRO A 129 -6.83 -30.48 10.60
N ALA A 130 -7.45 -31.48 11.24
CA ALA A 130 -7.05 -31.95 12.57
C ALA A 130 -5.63 -32.55 12.57
N CYS A 131 -5.27 -33.26 11.50
CA CYS A 131 -3.96 -33.85 11.28
C CYS A 131 -3.56 -33.75 9.80
N TYR A 132 -2.26 -33.70 9.53
CA TYR A 132 -1.70 -33.86 8.18
C TYR A 132 -1.15 -35.29 7.97
N PRO A 133 -0.81 -35.67 6.72
CA PRO A 133 -0.16 -36.95 6.43
C PRO A 133 1.11 -37.17 7.24
N SER A 134 1.46 -38.45 7.43
CA SER A 134 2.67 -38.83 8.17
C SER A 134 3.91 -38.40 7.40
N ILE A 135 4.88 -37.83 8.11
CA ILE A 135 6.19 -37.54 7.56
C ILE A 135 7.27 -38.31 8.34
N SER A 136 8.38 -38.58 7.67
CA SER A 136 9.53 -39.28 8.25
C SER A 136 10.79 -38.46 7.99
N ILE A 137 11.50 -38.05 9.05
CA ILE A 137 12.65 -37.17 8.94
C ILE A 137 13.81 -37.66 9.79
N GLU A 138 14.98 -37.66 9.16
CA GLU A 138 16.24 -38.01 9.79
C GLU A 138 16.83 -36.81 10.56
N GLY A 139 17.25 -37.06 11.80
CA GLY A 139 17.97 -36.09 12.62
C GLY A 139 19.47 -36.10 12.35
N ALA A 140 20.17 -35.07 12.84
CA ALA A 140 21.61 -35.02 12.79
C ALA A 140 22.29 -36.16 13.59
N ASP A 141 23.45 -36.60 13.10
CA ASP A 141 24.25 -37.67 13.72
C ASP A 141 24.90 -37.20 15.03
N THR A 142 24.76 -37.99 16.09
CA THR A 142 25.39 -37.67 17.39
C THR A 142 26.07 -38.88 18.01
N LYS A 143 26.93 -38.66 19.02
CA LYS A 143 27.64 -39.77 19.71
C LYS A 143 26.71 -40.59 20.62
N LEU A 144 25.57 -40.04 21.02
CA LEU A 144 24.65 -40.66 21.98
C LEU A 144 23.28 -40.87 21.33
N GLN A 145 22.66 -42.03 21.55
CA GLN A 145 21.35 -42.34 20.98
C GLN A 145 20.29 -41.30 21.37
N SER A 146 20.26 -40.88 22.64
CA SER A 146 19.35 -39.84 23.14
C SER A 146 19.55 -38.49 22.44
N GLY A 147 20.80 -38.14 22.10
CA GLY A 147 21.12 -36.97 21.31
C GLY A 147 20.54 -37.07 19.90
N ALA A 148 20.70 -38.22 19.25
CA ALA A 148 20.17 -38.45 17.90
C ALA A 148 18.63 -38.44 17.88
N GLN A 149 17.97 -38.99 18.91
CA GLN A 149 16.51 -38.90 19.08
C GLN A 149 16.03 -37.45 19.20
N THR A 150 16.74 -36.64 20.00
CA THR A 150 16.41 -35.22 20.18
C THR A 150 16.56 -34.47 18.85
N GLN A 151 17.64 -34.74 18.12
CA GLN A 151 17.88 -34.13 16.80
C GLN A 151 16.84 -34.54 15.77
N SER A 152 16.36 -35.80 15.77
CA SER A 152 15.32 -36.24 14.84
C SER A 152 13.96 -35.59 15.14
N ILE A 153 13.59 -35.45 16.42
CA ILE A 153 12.39 -34.71 16.80
C ILE A 153 12.52 -33.23 16.39
N HIS A 154 13.68 -32.61 16.63
CA HIS A 154 13.92 -31.22 16.26
C HIS A 154 13.79 -31.01 14.74
N ALA A 155 14.37 -31.90 13.94
CA ALA A 155 14.25 -31.86 12.48
C ALA A 155 12.79 -32.04 12.02
N TRP A 156 12.06 -32.98 12.62
CA TRP A 156 10.63 -33.17 12.35
C TRP A 156 9.81 -31.90 12.65
N ARG A 157 10.07 -31.23 13.79
CA ARG A 157 9.43 -29.95 14.17
C ARG A 157 9.69 -28.85 13.14
N GLY A 158 10.93 -28.75 12.66
CA GLY A 158 11.30 -27.80 11.62
C GLY A 158 10.50 -28.00 10.33
N GLN A 159 10.28 -29.24 9.90
CA GLN A 159 9.51 -29.51 8.69
C GLN A 159 8.02 -29.22 8.84
N VAL A 160 7.41 -29.61 9.96
CA VAL A 160 5.96 -29.42 10.16
C VAL A 160 5.62 -27.96 10.48
N ALA A 161 6.61 -27.10 10.68
CA ALA A 161 6.42 -25.67 10.89
C ALA A 161 5.64 -24.98 9.76
N GLN A 162 5.72 -25.50 8.53
CA GLN A 162 4.94 -25.02 7.38
C GLN A 162 3.42 -25.16 7.57
N TYR A 163 2.96 -26.03 8.48
CA TYR A 163 1.54 -26.19 8.81
C TYR A 163 1.09 -25.26 9.94
N GLY A 164 2.02 -24.61 10.64
CA GLY A 164 1.79 -23.73 11.78
C GLY A 164 2.34 -24.28 13.11
N ALA A 165 2.56 -23.38 14.07
CA ALA A 165 3.20 -23.70 15.35
C ALA A 165 2.44 -24.77 16.18
N ILE A 166 1.11 -24.82 16.06
CA ILE A 166 0.27 -25.79 16.78
C ILE A 166 0.54 -27.25 16.40
N TYR A 167 1.12 -27.49 15.23
CA TYR A 167 1.41 -28.82 14.69
C TYR A 167 2.82 -29.33 15.04
N GLN A 168 3.66 -28.48 15.64
CA GLN A 168 5.05 -28.81 15.99
C GLN A 168 5.18 -29.59 17.32
N ASP A 169 4.08 -29.84 18.02
CA ASP A 169 4.14 -30.62 19.26
C ASP A 169 4.23 -32.12 18.96
N TRP A 170 5.44 -32.66 19.05
CA TRP A 170 5.70 -34.09 18.94
C TRP A 170 4.86 -34.93 19.92
N ASN A 171 4.45 -34.39 21.07
CA ASN A 171 3.61 -35.12 22.00
C ASN A 171 2.21 -35.36 21.44
N LYS A 172 1.71 -34.44 20.61
CA LYS A 172 0.42 -34.52 19.92
C LYS A 172 0.47 -35.29 18.60
N ALA A 173 1.66 -35.61 18.10
CA ALA A 173 1.81 -36.37 16.87
C ALA A 173 1.20 -37.78 17.02
N GLN A 174 0.44 -38.20 16.01
CA GLN A 174 -0.15 -39.54 15.95
C GLN A 174 0.74 -40.52 15.17
N GLY A 175 0.73 -41.78 15.59
CA GLY A 175 1.57 -42.81 14.97
C GLY A 175 3.05 -42.49 15.08
N LYS A 176 3.45 -41.83 16.17
CA LYS A 176 4.82 -41.38 16.38
C LYS A 176 5.74 -42.55 16.69
N ASP A 177 6.83 -42.64 15.95
CA ASP A 177 7.89 -43.63 16.12
C ASP A 177 9.27 -42.97 15.96
N ILE A 178 10.27 -43.50 16.66
CA ILE A 178 11.67 -43.12 16.48
C ILE A 178 12.51 -44.37 16.26
N THR A 179 12.93 -44.58 15.03
CA THR A 179 13.83 -45.66 14.66
C THR A 179 15.27 -45.14 14.67
N CYS A 180 16.11 -45.72 15.51
CA CYS A 180 17.53 -45.36 15.60
C CYS A 180 18.42 -46.48 15.05
N ARG A 181 19.38 -46.08 14.22
CA ARG A 181 20.44 -46.94 13.70
C ARG A 181 21.80 -46.38 14.05
N HIS A 182 22.77 -47.29 14.10
CA HIS A 182 24.15 -46.97 14.35
C HIS A 182 24.91 -46.99 13.01
N ASN A 183 25.58 -45.89 12.66
CA ASN A 183 26.22 -45.73 11.34
C ASN A 183 27.70 -46.15 11.29
N GLY A 184 28.27 -46.61 12.40
CA GLY A 184 29.70 -46.90 12.49
C GLY A 184 30.06 -48.37 12.34
N LEU A 185 30.88 -48.70 11.34
CA LEU A 185 31.69 -49.92 11.27
C LEU A 185 33.02 -49.69 12.01
N GLY A 186 32.99 -49.70 13.35
CA GLY A 186 34.23 -49.67 14.14
C GLY A 186 34.12 -49.03 15.53
N PRO A 187 35.12 -49.24 16.39
CA PRO A 187 35.11 -48.75 17.78
C PRO A 187 35.23 -47.22 17.91
N LEU A 188 35.72 -46.50 16.89
CA LEU A 188 36.02 -45.06 16.98
C LEU A 188 35.04 -44.14 16.24
N GLN A 189 34.13 -44.67 15.41
CA GLN A 189 33.16 -43.87 14.64
C GLN A 189 31.71 -44.19 15.00
N ARG A 190 31.46 -44.44 16.29
CA ARG A 190 30.14 -44.78 16.79
C ARG A 190 29.22 -43.56 16.84
N ARG A 191 28.51 -43.29 15.74
CA ARG A 191 27.48 -42.25 15.64
C ARG A 191 26.10 -42.89 15.51
N TRP A 192 25.17 -42.35 16.27
CA TRP A 192 23.75 -42.66 16.23
C TRP A 192 23.04 -41.71 15.27
N ARG A 193 22.13 -42.28 14.51
CA ARG A 193 21.23 -41.59 13.59
C ARG A 193 19.82 -42.09 13.82
N CYS A 194 18.90 -41.18 14.06
CA CYS A 194 17.51 -41.52 14.31
C CYS A 194 16.61 -40.88 13.27
N VAL A 195 15.52 -41.55 12.95
CA VAL A 195 14.46 -41.08 12.07
C VAL A 195 13.19 -40.96 12.89
N ALA A 196 12.62 -39.75 12.94
CA ALA A 196 11.35 -39.47 13.60
C ALA A 196 10.23 -39.54 12.57
N THR A 197 9.25 -40.42 12.79
CA THR A 197 8.09 -40.60 11.92
C THR A 197 6.81 -40.28 12.66
N GLY A 198 5.91 -39.50 12.10
CA GLY A 198 4.61 -39.21 12.73
C GLY A 198 3.72 -38.25 11.93
N LYS A 199 2.41 -38.31 12.21
CA LYS A 199 1.40 -37.38 11.69
C LYS A 199 1.32 -36.14 12.59
N PRO A 200 1.56 -34.92 12.08
CA PRO A 200 1.42 -33.73 12.89
C PRO A 200 -0.06 -33.38 13.06
N CYS A 201 -0.47 -33.19 14.32
CA CYS A 201 -1.85 -32.92 14.72
C CYS A 201 -1.89 -31.74 15.72
N LYS A 202 -3.03 -31.06 15.82
CA LYS A 202 -3.24 -29.92 16.72
C LYS A 202 -3.97 -30.29 18.01
#